data_AF-A0A7C5KDB0-F1
#
_entry.id   AF-A0A7C5KDB0-F1
#
_cell.length_a   1.000
_cell.length_b   1.000
_cell.length_c   1.000
_cell.angle_alpha   90.00
_cell.angle_beta   90.00
_cell.angle_gamma   90.00
#
_symmetry.space_group_name_H-M   'P 1'
#
loop_
_entity.id
_entity.type
_entity.pdbx_description
1 polymer ?
#
loop_
_entity_poly.entity_id
_entity_poly.type
_entity_poly.pdbx_seq_one_letter_code
_entity_poly.pdbx_strand_id
1 'polypeptide(L)'
;MLTYIKDAFGGISESFYKYLMKGGASGLSANGSTPYAVSILHKGLNRKDPLLHNLGHCIVESLQGEGVDPPWLFEGFGMYMSIRFLGNTGTTCTTITKYAADMEIAKKHEAGGWQLLAKEQVTKGFYPRFVSLCVEKLNRMDAKDLARAWSICRFLMEKHPKKFRNFMRYTGTTLKTQVRALKAALDMSPDQLDKAVNDYVLENF
;
A
#
# COMPACT_ATOMS: atom_id res chain seq x y z
N MET A 1 -15.10 -3.05 -10.52
CA MET A 1 -14.05 -3.60 -9.65
C MET A 1 -13.34 -4.80 -10.28
N LEU A 2 -14.07 -5.85 -10.67
CA LEU A 2 -13.48 -7.11 -11.14
C LEU A 2 -12.76 -7.00 -12.50
N THR A 3 -13.36 -6.33 -13.48
CA THR A 3 -12.73 -6.04 -14.77
C THR A 3 -11.48 -5.18 -14.59
N TYR A 4 -11.57 -4.18 -13.70
CA TYR A 4 -10.43 -3.32 -13.35
C TYR A 4 -9.24 -4.11 -12.79
N ILE A 5 -9.46 -5.03 -11.85
CA ILE A 5 -8.38 -5.84 -11.28
C ILE A 5 -7.74 -6.73 -12.33
N LYS A 6 -8.55 -7.39 -13.18
CA LYS A 6 -8.06 -8.26 -14.24
C LYS A 6 -7.24 -7.48 -15.28
N ASP A 7 -7.73 -6.30 -15.68
CA ASP A 7 -7.10 -5.46 -16.70
C ASP A 7 -5.84 -4.76 -16.17
N ALA A 8 -5.88 -4.28 -14.92
CA ALA A 8 -4.75 -3.59 -14.28
C ALA A 8 -3.62 -4.54 -13.87
N PHE A 9 -3.95 -5.75 -13.40
CA PHE A 9 -2.99 -6.66 -12.77
C PHE A 9 -2.79 -7.98 -13.51
N GLY A 10 -3.11 -8.09 -14.81
CA GLY A 10 -3.11 -9.35 -15.58
C GLY A 10 -2.02 -10.37 -15.18
N GLY A 11 -2.27 -11.68 -15.26
CA GLY A 11 -1.30 -12.67 -14.75
C GLY A 11 -1.41 -12.95 -13.24
N ILE A 12 -2.47 -12.47 -12.59
CA ILE A 12 -3.03 -13.14 -11.42
C ILE A 12 -3.62 -14.49 -11.89
N SER A 13 -3.33 -15.58 -11.19
CA SER A 13 -3.85 -16.90 -11.55
C SER A 13 -5.37 -16.95 -11.40
N GLU A 14 -6.03 -17.74 -12.25
CA GLU A 14 -7.49 -17.88 -12.19
C GLU A 14 -7.96 -18.49 -10.86
N SER A 15 -7.14 -19.34 -10.24
CA SER A 15 -7.38 -19.89 -8.90
C SER A 15 -7.34 -18.81 -7.82
N PHE A 16 -6.38 -17.89 -7.85
CA PHE A 16 -6.31 -16.77 -6.91
C PHE A 16 -7.47 -15.80 -7.10
N TYR A 17 -7.84 -15.52 -8.34
CA TYR A 17 -9.05 -14.75 -8.64
C TYR A 17 -10.30 -15.40 -8.02
N LYS A 18 -10.50 -16.71 -8.20
CA LYS A 18 -11.62 -17.46 -7.60
C LYS A 18 -11.57 -17.48 -6.06
N TYR A 19 -10.38 -17.46 -5.46
CA TYR A 19 -10.19 -17.38 -4.00
C TYR A 19 -10.62 -16.01 -3.44
N LEU A 20 -10.18 -14.92 -4.07
CA LEU A 20 -10.58 -13.56 -3.71
C LEU A 20 -12.10 -13.40 -3.77
N MET A 21 -12.75 -14.03 -4.76
CA MET A 21 -14.21 -14.02 -4.92
C MET A 21 -14.97 -14.73 -3.80
N LYS A 22 -14.33 -15.60 -3.01
CA LYS A 22 -14.96 -16.35 -1.91
C LYS A 22 -14.76 -15.70 -0.53
N GLY A 23 -14.23 -14.47 -0.47
CA GLY A 23 -13.95 -13.78 0.79
C GLY A 23 -12.56 -14.10 1.37
N GLY A 24 -11.66 -14.69 0.58
CA GLY A 24 -10.31 -15.05 1.02
C GLY A 24 -9.46 -13.89 1.57
N ALA A 25 -9.77 -12.66 1.14
CA ALA A 25 -9.11 -11.45 1.64
C ALA A 25 -9.26 -11.23 3.16
N SER A 26 -10.17 -11.91 3.86
CA SER A 26 -10.34 -11.74 5.32
C SER A 26 -9.57 -12.75 6.18
N GLY A 27 -8.75 -13.65 5.61
CA GLY A 27 -8.30 -14.79 6.41
C GLY A 27 -6.97 -15.45 6.12
N LEU A 28 -6.37 -15.36 4.93
CA LEU A 28 -5.08 -16.01 4.68
C LEU A 28 -4.23 -15.24 3.67
N SER A 29 -2.92 -15.26 3.89
CA SER A 29 -1.88 -14.91 2.92
C SER A 29 -2.01 -15.77 1.65
N ALA A 30 -1.42 -15.33 0.54
CA ALA A 30 -1.60 -15.93 -0.78
C ALA A 30 -1.32 -17.44 -0.89
N ASN A 31 -0.58 -18.05 0.03
CA ASN A 31 -0.29 -19.49 0.09
C ASN A 31 -1.14 -20.30 1.10
N GLY A 32 -2.08 -19.65 1.80
CA GLY A 32 -2.95 -20.31 2.78
C GLY A 32 -2.32 -20.58 4.15
N SER A 33 -1.12 -20.06 4.46
CA SER A 33 -0.37 -20.41 5.68
C SER A 33 -0.39 -19.34 6.77
N THR A 34 -0.60 -18.07 6.44
CA THR A 34 -0.54 -16.99 7.44
C THR A 34 -1.86 -16.24 7.51
N PRO A 35 -2.69 -16.44 8.56
CA PRO A 35 -3.79 -15.54 8.81
C PRO A 35 -3.22 -14.17 9.16
N TYR A 36 -3.57 -13.14 8.39
CA TYR A 36 -3.35 -11.77 8.86
C TYR A 36 -4.10 -11.62 10.17
N ALA A 37 -3.37 -11.34 11.25
CA ALA A 37 -3.94 -10.91 12.50
C ALA A 37 -4.53 -9.50 12.30
N VAL A 38 -5.66 -9.42 11.59
CA VAL A 38 -6.44 -8.21 11.49
C VAL A 38 -7.18 -8.09 12.81
N SER A 39 -6.66 -7.23 13.68
CA SER A 39 -7.43 -6.64 14.75
C SER A 39 -8.54 -5.79 14.12
N ILE A 40 -9.64 -6.41 13.67
CA ILE A 40 -10.86 -5.67 13.35
C ILE A 40 -11.49 -5.31 14.70
N LEU A 41 -11.05 -4.21 15.31
CA LEU A 41 -11.68 -3.63 16.48
C LEU A 41 -13.13 -3.27 16.09
N HIS A 42 -14.04 -4.20 16.37
CA HIS A 42 -15.44 -4.15 15.95
C HIS A 42 -16.24 -3.29 16.92
N LYS A 43 -16.57 -2.06 16.52
CA LYS A 43 -17.93 -1.47 16.62
C LYS A 43 -18.13 -0.44 15.47
N GLY A 44 -18.97 -0.77 14.49
CA GLY A 44 -19.58 0.24 13.58
C GLY A 44 -18.93 0.49 12.20
N LEU A 45 -17.81 -0.13 11.85
CA LEU A 45 -17.17 0.10 10.54
C LEU A 45 -17.74 -0.77 9.41
N ASN A 46 -17.81 -0.18 8.21
CA ASN A 46 -18.21 -0.82 6.96
C ASN A 46 -17.21 -1.95 6.62
N ARG A 47 -17.63 -3.21 6.72
CA ARG A 47 -16.81 -4.41 6.43
C ARG A 47 -16.14 -4.40 5.06
N LYS A 48 -16.59 -3.55 4.12
CA LYS A 48 -16.00 -3.40 2.79
C LYS A 48 -14.59 -2.82 2.81
N ASP A 49 -14.27 -1.93 3.75
CA ASP A 49 -12.95 -1.28 3.81
C ASP A 49 -11.83 -2.28 4.12
N PRO A 50 -11.88 -3.06 5.22
CA PRO A 50 -10.87 -4.09 5.48
C PRO A 50 -10.72 -5.12 4.35
N LEU A 51 -11.83 -5.50 3.70
CA LEU A 51 -11.80 -6.44 2.58
C LEU A 51 -11.04 -5.89 1.37
N LEU A 52 -11.27 -4.62 1.02
CA LEU A 52 -10.57 -3.97 -0.09
C LEU A 52 -9.09 -3.71 0.23
N HIS A 53 -8.81 -3.35 1.48
CA HIS A 53 -7.45 -3.15 1.96
C HIS A 53 -6.64 -4.45 1.82
N ASN A 54 -7.17 -5.55 2.36
CA ASN A 54 -6.52 -6.86 2.27
C ASN A 54 -6.46 -7.41 0.84
N LEU A 55 -7.44 -7.09 -0.01
CA LEU A 55 -7.35 -7.40 -1.43
C LEU A 55 -6.12 -6.74 -2.08
N GLY A 56 -5.76 -5.52 -1.65
CA GLY A 56 -4.51 -4.87 -2.04
C GLY A 56 -3.30 -5.71 -1.64
N HIS A 57 -3.23 -6.14 -0.37
CA HIS A 57 -2.15 -7.01 0.12
C HIS A 57 -2.00 -8.30 -0.68
N CYS A 58 -3.12 -9.00 -0.92
CA CYS A 58 -3.17 -10.20 -1.74
C CYS A 58 -2.58 -9.97 -3.15
N ILE A 59 -2.85 -8.82 -3.77
CA ILE A 59 -2.29 -8.49 -5.08
C ILE A 59 -0.78 -8.28 -4.99
N VAL A 60 -0.29 -7.57 -3.97
CA VAL A 60 1.15 -7.34 -3.74
C VAL A 60 1.87 -8.67 -3.56
N GLU A 61 1.39 -9.53 -2.65
CA GLU A 61 1.97 -10.85 -2.41
C GLU A 61 1.94 -11.74 -3.66
N SER A 62 0.86 -11.69 -4.45
CA SER A 62 0.78 -12.47 -5.69
C SER A 62 1.85 -12.08 -6.73
N LEU A 63 2.41 -10.87 -6.62
CA LEU A 63 3.44 -10.35 -7.52
C LEU A 63 4.86 -10.52 -6.95
N GLN A 64 5.02 -10.47 -5.63
CA GLN A 64 6.34 -10.49 -4.96
C GLN A 64 6.69 -11.84 -4.32
N GLY A 65 5.69 -12.66 -3.99
CA GLY A 65 5.82 -13.78 -3.06
C GLY A 65 5.69 -13.31 -1.60
N GLU A 66 5.22 -14.21 -0.73
CA GLU A 66 4.99 -13.87 0.68
C GLU A 66 6.25 -13.44 1.42
N GLY A 67 6.12 -12.41 2.27
CA GLY A 67 7.17 -11.95 3.17
C GLY A 67 8.26 -11.11 2.50
N VAL A 68 8.08 -10.73 1.23
CA VAL A 68 9.04 -9.93 0.45
C VAL A 68 8.56 -8.48 0.26
N ASP A 69 7.49 -8.08 0.96
CA ASP A 69 6.79 -6.84 0.68
C ASP A 69 7.31 -5.68 1.54
N PRO A 70 7.79 -4.57 0.95
CA PRO A 70 8.14 -3.37 1.70
C PRO A 70 6.90 -2.81 2.43
N PRO A 71 6.97 -2.48 3.74
CA PRO A 71 5.82 -2.01 4.50
C PRO A 71 5.06 -0.86 3.85
N TRP A 72 5.77 0.11 3.28
CA TRP A 72 5.13 1.25 2.62
C TRP A 72 4.35 0.84 1.38
N LEU A 73 4.85 -0.12 0.58
CA LEU A 73 4.17 -0.56 -0.63
C LEU A 73 2.94 -1.38 -0.26
N PHE A 74 3.10 -2.25 0.72
CA PHE A 74 2.05 -3.13 1.22
C PHE A 74 0.86 -2.33 1.78
N GLU A 75 1.11 -1.40 2.70
CA GLU A 75 0.08 -0.52 3.27
C GLU A 75 -0.44 0.48 2.24
N GLY A 76 0.46 1.14 1.51
CA GLY A 76 0.08 2.17 0.54
C GLY A 76 -0.83 1.65 -0.56
N PHE A 77 -0.61 0.42 -1.02
CA PHE A 77 -1.44 -0.22 -2.03
C PHE A 77 -2.76 -0.75 -1.45
N GLY A 78 -2.77 -1.28 -0.22
CA GLY A 78 -4.00 -1.58 0.52
C GLY A 78 -4.91 -0.36 0.66
N MET A 79 -4.35 0.76 1.13
CA MET A 79 -5.05 2.04 1.23
C MET A 79 -5.56 2.54 -0.13
N TYR A 80 -4.75 2.41 -1.19
CA TYR A 80 -5.16 2.79 -2.54
C TYR A 80 -6.42 2.03 -2.97
N MET A 81 -6.47 0.72 -2.75
CA MET A 81 -7.62 -0.10 -3.11
C MET A 81 -8.89 0.34 -2.35
N SER A 82 -8.81 0.51 -1.03
CA SER A 82 -9.94 0.99 -0.24
C SER A 82 -10.42 2.37 -0.68
N ILE A 83 -9.52 3.35 -0.78
CA ILE A 83 -9.88 4.73 -1.14
C ILE A 83 -10.42 4.80 -2.57
N ARG A 84 -9.88 4.02 -3.52
CA ARG A 84 -10.33 4.04 -4.91
C ARG A 84 -11.78 3.59 -5.09
N PHE A 85 -12.24 2.65 -4.27
CA PHE A 85 -13.57 2.04 -4.39
C PHE A 85 -14.59 2.53 -3.35
N LEU A 86 -14.15 3.00 -2.19
CA LEU A 86 -15.03 3.51 -1.13
C LEU A 86 -14.91 5.01 -0.89
N GLY A 87 -13.90 5.68 -1.46
CA GLY A 87 -13.61 7.09 -1.22
C GLY A 87 -12.89 7.37 0.10
N ASN A 88 -12.76 6.39 0.99
CA ASN A 88 -11.98 6.51 2.22
C ASN A 88 -11.34 5.16 2.61
N THR A 89 -10.51 5.21 3.65
CA THR A 89 -10.10 4.02 4.41
C THR A 89 -9.86 4.42 5.87
N GLY A 90 -10.31 3.57 6.79
CA GLY A 90 -9.94 3.59 8.19
C GLY A 90 -9.09 2.36 8.58
N THR A 91 -8.73 1.54 7.60
CA THR A 91 -7.96 0.30 7.81
C THR A 91 -6.48 0.58 7.63
N THR A 92 -5.69 0.15 8.62
CA THR A 92 -4.22 0.12 8.58
C THR A 92 -3.75 -1.14 9.31
N CYS A 93 -2.58 -1.68 8.95
CA CYS A 93 -2.02 -2.85 9.62
C CYS A 93 -0.96 -2.50 10.66
N THR A 94 -0.86 -3.36 11.66
CA THR A 94 0.15 -3.34 12.72
C THR A 94 0.52 -4.78 13.07
N THR A 95 1.73 -5.00 13.58
CA THR A 95 2.19 -6.29 14.10
C THR A 95 2.18 -6.28 15.63
N ILE A 96 1.39 -7.17 16.25
CA ILE A 96 1.21 -7.25 17.71
C ILE A 96 2.05 -8.39 18.35
N THR A 97 2.81 -9.15 17.56
CA THR A 97 3.52 -10.36 18.03
C THR A 97 4.50 -10.08 19.18
N LYS A 98 4.81 -11.11 19.97
CA LYS A 98 5.76 -11.12 21.12
C LYS A 98 7.15 -10.50 20.84
N TYR A 99 7.58 -10.45 19.57
CA TYR A 99 8.83 -9.81 19.12
C TYR A 99 8.74 -8.27 18.96
N ALA A 100 7.53 -7.72 19.03
CA ALA A 100 7.22 -6.30 18.96
C ALA A 100 6.66 -5.77 20.30
N ALA A 101 6.72 -6.56 21.38
CA ALA A 101 6.16 -6.22 22.69
C ALA A 101 6.69 -4.89 23.26
N ASP A 102 7.89 -4.47 22.85
CA ASP A 102 8.53 -3.22 23.27
C ASP A 102 8.57 -2.14 22.18
N MET A 103 7.88 -2.36 21.05
CA MET A 103 7.85 -1.37 19.96
C MET A 103 6.58 -0.53 20.06
N GLU A 104 6.75 0.76 20.35
CA GLU A 104 5.66 1.72 20.29
C GLU A 104 5.06 1.74 18.87
N ILE A 105 3.75 1.49 18.78
CA ILE A 105 3.01 1.55 17.52
C ILE A 105 2.71 3.03 17.26
N ALA A 106 3.23 3.55 16.15
CA ALA A 106 2.99 4.91 15.73
C ALA A 106 1.49 5.17 15.52
N LYS A 107 1.05 6.39 15.85
CA LYS A 107 -0.35 6.80 15.67
C LYS A 107 -0.70 6.83 14.18
N LYS A 108 -1.46 5.83 13.74
CA LYS A 108 -2.10 5.81 12.43
C LYS A 108 -3.40 6.64 12.55
N HIS A 109 -3.58 7.66 11.73
CA HIS A 109 -4.69 8.62 11.82
C HIS A 109 -6.07 7.93 11.91
N GLU A 110 -6.98 8.48 12.72
CA GLU A 110 -8.39 8.08 12.71
C GLU A 110 -9.08 8.49 11.39
N ALA A 111 -9.92 7.61 10.86
CA ALA A 111 -10.38 7.58 9.46
C ALA A 111 -10.77 8.92 8.81
N GLY A 112 -10.37 9.09 7.54
CA GLY A 112 -10.79 10.18 6.65
C GLY A 112 -9.75 11.28 6.48
N GLY A 113 -9.74 11.95 5.32
CA GLY A 113 -8.88 13.12 5.09
C GLY A 113 -7.49 12.86 4.50
N TRP A 114 -7.19 11.66 3.99
CA TRP A 114 -5.88 11.34 3.41
C TRP A 114 -5.42 12.30 2.30
N GLN A 115 -6.34 12.74 1.43
CA GLN A 115 -6.07 13.76 0.40
C GLN A 115 -5.61 15.09 1.03
N LEU A 116 -6.37 15.58 2.00
CA LEU A 116 -6.07 16.82 2.71
C LEU A 116 -4.74 16.72 3.44
N LEU A 117 -4.50 15.62 4.17
CA LEU A 117 -3.25 15.36 4.85
C LEU A 117 -2.07 15.40 3.87
N ALA A 118 -2.14 14.67 2.75
CA ALA A 118 -1.09 14.66 1.74
C ALA A 118 -0.84 16.08 1.17
N LYS A 119 -1.91 16.82 0.81
CA LYS A 119 -1.79 18.18 0.29
C LYS A 119 -1.16 19.15 1.30
N GLU A 120 -1.55 19.05 2.56
CA GLU A 120 -0.94 19.83 3.64
C GLU A 120 0.54 19.51 3.84
N GLN A 121 0.92 18.22 3.83
CA GLN A 121 2.31 17.82 3.99
C GLN A 121 3.18 18.34 2.83
N VAL A 122 2.69 18.30 1.58
CA VAL A 122 3.41 18.87 0.43
C VAL A 122 3.55 20.38 0.58
N THR A 123 2.44 21.07 0.86
CA THR A 123 2.42 22.54 0.96
C THR A 123 3.35 23.07 2.06
N LYS A 124 3.43 22.36 3.19
CA LYS A 124 4.29 22.72 4.32
C LYS A 124 5.73 22.22 4.17
N GLY A 125 6.06 21.46 3.12
CA GLY A 125 7.40 20.91 2.89
C GLY A 125 7.81 19.79 3.86
N PHE A 126 6.84 19.13 4.51
CA PHE A 126 7.08 18.05 5.50
C PHE A 126 6.75 16.66 4.98
N TYR A 127 6.48 16.52 3.68
CA TYR A 127 6.07 15.24 3.13
C TYR A 127 7.25 14.25 3.09
N PRO A 128 7.11 13.03 3.65
CA PRO A 128 8.20 12.08 3.70
C PRO A 128 8.78 11.76 2.31
N ARG A 129 10.11 11.62 2.26
CA ARG A 129 10.81 11.20 1.04
C ARG A 129 10.65 9.71 0.80
N PHE A 130 10.65 9.30 -0.47
CA PHE A 130 10.55 7.89 -0.86
C PHE A 130 11.60 7.01 -0.18
N VAL A 131 12.84 7.49 -0.09
CA VAL A 131 13.95 6.74 0.53
C VAL A 131 13.73 6.48 2.02
N SER A 132 13.06 7.38 2.74
CA SER A 132 12.70 7.20 4.15
C SER A 132 11.67 6.10 4.30
N LEU A 133 10.66 6.07 3.42
CA LEU A 133 9.66 5.00 3.40
C LEU A 133 10.27 3.62 3.11
N CYS A 134 11.29 3.55 2.25
CA CYS A 134 11.92 2.29 1.86
C CYS A 134 12.57 1.54 3.02
N VAL A 135 12.95 2.23 4.10
CA VAL A 135 13.62 1.66 5.27
C VAL A 135 12.73 1.63 6.51
N GLU A 136 11.54 2.23 6.44
CA GLU A 136 10.65 2.34 7.60
C GLU A 136 9.96 1.01 7.91
N LYS A 137 9.78 0.73 9.20
CA LYS A 137 9.10 -0.48 9.67
C LYS A 137 7.60 -0.24 9.80
N LEU A 138 6.79 -1.27 9.53
CA LEU A 138 5.33 -1.19 9.57
C LEU A 138 4.77 -0.49 10.83
N ASN A 139 5.22 -0.90 12.02
CA ASN A 139 4.74 -0.34 13.28
C ASN A 139 5.19 1.11 13.53
N ARG A 140 6.25 1.58 12.87
CA ARG A 140 6.80 2.93 13.03
C ARG A 140 6.26 3.94 12.02
N MET A 141 5.72 3.48 10.91
CA MET A 141 5.09 4.36 9.93
C MET A 141 3.95 5.14 10.58
N ASP A 142 3.97 6.46 10.54
CA ASP A 142 2.87 7.27 11.05
C ASP A 142 1.83 7.61 9.95
N ALA A 143 0.88 8.49 10.27
CA ALA A 143 -0.10 8.96 9.30
C ALA A 143 0.52 9.66 8.07
N LYS A 144 1.62 10.37 8.23
CA LYS A 144 2.30 11.10 7.13
C LYS A 144 2.98 10.10 6.21
N ASP A 145 3.63 9.09 6.78
CA ASP A 145 4.25 8.01 6.01
C ASP A 145 3.20 7.25 5.19
N LEU A 146 2.07 6.92 5.82
CA LEU A 146 0.95 6.26 5.16
C LEU A 146 0.32 7.13 4.06
N ALA A 147 0.11 8.43 4.32
CA ALA A 147 -0.39 9.36 3.31
C ALA A 147 0.56 9.45 2.11
N ARG A 148 1.88 9.39 2.34
CA ARG A 148 2.89 9.37 1.28
C ARG A 148 2.87 8.05 0.50
N ALA A 149 2.90 6.93 1.20
CA ALA A 149 2.84 5.60 0.62
C ALA A 149 1.62 5.42 -0.30
N TRP A 150 0.45 5.84 0.18
CA TRP A 150 -0.79 5.84 -0.60
C TRP A 150 -0.71 6.74 -1.84
N SER A 151 -0.18 7.96 -1.69
CA SER A 151 -0.09 8.90 -2.82
C SER A 151 0.86 8.44 -3.91
N ILE A 152 1.99 7.81 -3.54
CA ILE A 152 2.90 7.15 -4.48
C ILE A 152 2.16 6.04 -5.23
N CYS A 153 1.48 5.13 -4.52
CA CYS A 153 0.75 4.04 -5.15
C CYS A 153 -0.35 4.54 -6.08
N ARG A 154 -1.09 5.58 -5.67
CA ARG A 154 -2.12 6.21 -6.49
C ARG A 154 -1.54 6.84 -7.75
N PHE A 155 -0.51 7.66 -7.62
CA PHE A 155 0.20 8.28 -8.75
C PHE A 155 0.66 7.21 -9.77
N LEU A 156 1.32 6.16 -9.28
CA LEU A 156 1.86 5.11 -10.12
C LEU A 156 0.76 4.27 -10.79
N MET A 157 -0.34 3.97 -10.10
CA MET A 157 -1.49 3.28 -10.67
C MET A 157 -2.22 4.10 -11.73
N GLU A 158 -2.37 5.41 -11.52
CA GLU A 158 -3.13 6.27 -12.45
C GLU A 158 -2.30 6.72 -13.65
N LYS A 159 -1.01 7.01 -13.47
CA LYS A 159 -0.14 7.53 -14.54
C LYS A 159 0.70 6.44 -15.21
N HIS A 160 1.03 5.37 -14.49
CA HIS A 160 2.00 4.38 -14.94
C HIS A 160 1.61 2.91 -14.62
N PRO A 161 0.36 2.47 -14.80
CA PRO A 161 -0.13 1.18 -14.26
C PRO A 161 0.71 -0.03 -14.67
N LYS A 162 1.09 -0.12 -15.96
CA LYS A 162 1.94 -1.22 -16.47
C LYS A 162 3.34 -1.22 -15.87
N LYS A 163 3.95 -0.03 -15.74
CA LYS A 163 5.29 0.13 -15.15
C LYS A 163 5.24 -0.13 -13.65
N PHE A 164 4.20 0.31 -12.97
CA PHE A 164 4.02 0.08 -11.54
C PHE A 164 3.86 -1.41 -11.22
N ARG A 165 3.11 -2.16 -12.03
CA ARG A 165 3.04 -3.62 -11.90
C ARG A 165 4.41 -4.28 -12.02
N ASN A 166 5.24 -3.85 -12.98
CA ASN A 166 6.61 -4.33 -13.11
C ASN A 166 7.48 -3.92 -11.91
N PHE A 167 7.33 -2.69 -11.42
CA PHE A 167 8.00 -2.22 -10.21
C PHE A 167 7.65 -3.11 -9.02
N MET A 168 6.36 -3.37 -8.77
CA MET A 168 5.91 -4.26 -7.70
C MET A 168 6.50 -5.66 -7.83
N ARG A 169 6.52 -6.26 -9.02
CA ARG A 169 7.10 -7.60 -9.22
C ARG A 169 8.59 -7.71 -8.86
N TYR A 170 9.37 -6.66 -9.11
CA TYR A 170 10.83 -6.71 -9.00
C TYR A 170 11.41 -5.90 -7.85
N THR A 171 10.57 -5.17 -7.12
CA THR A 171 10.97 -4.48 -5.91
C THR A 171 11.22 -5.51 -4.81
N GLY A 172 12.26 -5.26 -4.01
CA GLY A 172 12.63 -6.12 -2.88
C GLY A 172 12.51 -5.36 -1.57
N THR A 173 12.89 -5.97 -0.46
CA THR A 173 12.69 -5.38 0.89
C THR A 173 13.73 -4.32 1.27
N THR A 174 14.86 -4.21 0.55
CA THR A 174 15.94 -3.26 0.89
C THR A 174 15.85 -1.97 0.08
N LEU A 175 16.35 -0.84 0.61
CA LEU A 175 16.45 0.42 -0.13
C LEU A 175 17.13 0.24 -1.50
N LYS A 176 18.26 -0.48 -1.53
CA LYS A 176 19.02 -0.73 -2.77
C LYS A 176 18.17 -1.45 -3.81
N THR A 177 17.43 -2.49 -3.42
CA THR A 177 16.57 -3.24 -4.34
C THR A 177 15.39 -2.41 -4.83
N GLN A 178 14.79 -1.59 -3.96
CA GLN A 178 13.66 -0.72 -4.29
C GLN A 178 14.06 0.40 -5.26
N VAL A 179 15.19 1.08 -5.00
CA VAL A 179 15.72 2.12 -5.89
C VAL A 179 16.11 1.55 -7.26
N ARG A 180 16.73 0.37 -7.29
CA ARG A 180 17.04 -0.33 -8.54
C ARG A 180 15.77 -0.67 -9.33
N ALA A 181 14.73 -1.18 -8.66
CA ALA A 181 13.45 -1.49 -9.30
C ALA A 181 12.76 -0.23 -9.83
N LEU A 182 12.80 0.87 -9.08
CA LEU A 182 12.26 2.16 -9.51
C LEU A 182 12.94 2.64 -10.79
N LYS A 183 14.27 2.63 -10.82
CA LYS A 183 15.03 3.02 -12.00
C LYS A 183 14.74 2.10 -13.19
N ALA A 184 14.70 0.80 -12.98
CA ALA A 184 14.44 -0.16 -14.05
C ALA A 184 13.02 -0.05 -14.64
N ALA A 185 12.00 0.18 -13.81
CA ALA A 185 10.61 0.18 -14.26
C ALA A 185 10.14 1.55 -14.77
N LEU A 186 10.62 2.65 -14.16
CA LEU A 186 10.14 4.01 -14.42
C LEU A 186 11.18 4.95 -15.01
N ASP A 187 12.45 4.54 -15.07
CA ASP A 187 13.59 5.39 -15.44
C ASP A 187 13.81 6.60 -14.51
N MET A 188 13.23 6.56 -13.30
CA MET A 188 13.27 7.65 -12.32
C MET A 188 14.30 7.38 -11.20
N SER A 189 14.92 8.45 -10.70
CA SER A 189 15.56 8.49 -9.40
C SER A 189 14.52 8.67 -8.28
N PRO A 190 14.87 8.41 -7.00
CA PRO A 190 14.01 8.73 -5.86
C PRO A 190 13.53 10.18 -5.83
N ASP A 191 14.41 11.14 -6.14
CA ASP A 191 14.08 12.57 -6.10
C ASP A 191 13.13 12.97 -7.23
N GLN A 192 13.28 12.34 -8.41
CA GLN A 192 12.35 12.54 -9.53
C GLN A 192 10.96 11.99 -9.20
N LEU A 193 10.90 10.79 -8.60
CA LEU A 193 9.63 10.25 -8.09
C LEU A 193 9.04 11.18 -7.04
N ASP A 194 9.86 11.66 -6.10
CA ASP A 194 9.38 12.49 -5.01
C ASP A 194 8.74 13.78 -5.52
N LYS A 195 9.40 14.44 -6.48
CA LYS A 195 8.89 15.63 -7.16
C LYS A 195 7.60 15.34 -7.92
N ALA A 196 7.58 14.29 -8.75
CA ALA A 196 6.42 13.95 -9.57
C ALA A 196 5.17 13.66 -8.72
N VAL A 197 5.35 13.00 -7.57
CA VAL A 197 4.24 12.73 -6.64
C VAL A 197 3.80 14.01 -5.93
N ASN A 198 4.72 14.91 -5.57
CA ASN A 198 4.35 16.20 -4.97
C ASN A 198 3.52 17.05 -5.93
N ASP A 199 3.96 17.17 -7.19
CA ASP A 199 3.23 17.89 -8.24
C ASP A 199 1.84 17.26 -8.44
N TYR A 200 1.78 15.93 -8.54
CA TYR A 200 0.52 15.19 -8.66
C TYR A 200 -0.44 15.45 -7.49
N VAL A 201 0.06 15.47 -6.25
CA VAL A 201 -0.76 15.75 -5.06
C VAL A 201 -1.33 17.17 -5.10
N LEU A 202 -0.54 18.17 -5.47
CA LEU A 202 -1.00 19.56 -5.53
C LEU A 202 -2.08 19.76 -6.60
N GLU A 203 -1.97 19.03 -7.72
CA GLU A 203 -2.90 19.13 -8.85
C GLU A 203 -4.21 18.34 -8.66
N ASN A 204 -4.16 17.18 -7.99
CA ASN A 204 -5.24 16.19 -8.03
C ASN A 204 -5.94 15.96 -6.68
N PHE A 205 -5.41 16.52 -5.58
CA PHE A 205 -6.01 16.42 -4.23
C PHE A 205 -6.56 17.77 -3.79
#